data_AF-A0A8H4TUZ8-F1
#
_entry.id   AF-A0A8H4TUZ8-F1
#
_cell.length_a   1.000
_cell.length_b   1.000
_cell.length_c   1.000
_cell.angle_alpha   90.00
_cell.angle_beta   90.00
_cell.angle_gamma   90.00
#
_symmetry.space_group_name_H-M   'P 1'
#
loop_
_entity.id
_entity.type
_entity.pdbx_description
1 polymer ?
#
loop_
_entity_poly.entity_id
_entity_poly.type
_entity_poly.pdbx_seq_one_letter_code
_entity_poly.pdbx_strand_id
1 'polypeptide(L)' 'MVSIKGRLIPWVAWWRFKGTWQSAEGIRNKIAEQRQTLNPAPPTHLYKKLNIEETQRSGYTVYTVTDKSDAPTRARVLYL' A
#
# COMPACT_ATOMS: atom_id res chain seq x y z
N MET A 1 18.95 32.20 -4.40
CA MET A 1 17.66 32.62 -3.82
C MET A 1 16.59 31.61 -4.24
N VAL A 2 15.93 30.95 -3.29
CA VAL A 2 14.78 30.08 -3.58
C VAL A 2 13.66 30.97 -4.09
N SER A 3 13.15 30.72 -5.29
CA SER A 3 12.07 31.55 -5.86
C SER A 3 10.82 31.47 -4.96
N ILE A 4 9.98 32.50 -4.99
CA ILE A 4 8.70 32.51 -4.24
C ILE A 4 7.86 31.27 -4.57
N LYS A 5 7.91 30.79 -5.82
CA LYS A 5 7.27 29.55 -6.25
C LYS A 5 7.81 28.33 -5.48
N GLY A 6 9.11 28.26 -5.25
CA GLY A 6 9.75 27.19 -4.48
C GLY A 6 9.35 27.16 -2.99
N ARG A 7 8.86 28.28 -2.43
CA ARG A 7 8.33 28.34 -1.06
C ARG A 7 6.87 27.92 -0.96
N LEU A 8 6.09 28.16 -2.01
CA LEU A 8 4.64 27.89 -2.02
C LEU A 8 4.30 26.45 -2.43
N ILE A 9 5.10 25.83 -3.32
CA ILE A 9 4.86 24.46 -3.79
C ILE A 9 4.74 23.43 -2.64
N PRO A 10 5.66 23.40 -1.65
CA PRO A 10 5.53 22.45 -0.53
C PRO A 10 4.26 22.65 0.29
N TRP A 11 3.84 23.91 0.46
CA TRP A 11 2.63 24.27 1.20
C TRP A 11 1.36 23.78 0.49
N VAL A 12 1.29 23.98 -0.82
CA VAL A 12 0.17 23.50 -1.65
C VAL A 12 0.12 21.97 -1.66
N ALA A 13 1.28 21.31 -1.80
CA ALA A 13 1.37 19.85 -1.74
C ALA A 13 0.92 19.33 -0.36
N TRP A 14 1.42 19.91 0.73
CA TRP A 14 1.02 19.55 2.08
C TRP A 14 -0.50 19.70 2.26
N TRP A 15 -1.08 20.82 1.83
CA TRP A 15 -2.53 21.03 1.95
C TRP A 15 -3.34 20.01 1.16
N ARG A 16 -2.86 19.58 -0.01
CA ARG A 16 -3.53 18.60 -0.86
C ARG A 16 -3.46 17.18 -0.29
N PHE A 17 -2.35 16.82 0.35
CA PHE A 17 -2.05 15.44 0.77
C PHE A 17 -2.17 15.20 2.28
N LYS A 18 -2.35 16.24 3.11
CA LYS A 18 -2.41 16.12 4.57
C LYS A 18 -3.42 15.05 5.01
N GLY A 19 -4.66 15.09 4.50
CA GLY A 19 -5.69 14.12 4.91
C GLY A 19 -5.46 12.70 4.40
N THR A 20 -4.78 12.55 3.25
CA THR A 20 -4.62 11.27 2.57
C THR A 20 -3.69 10.31 3.32
N TRP A 21 -2.57 10.82 3.85
CA TRP A 21 -1.54 9.99 4.48
C TRP A 21 -1.52 10.06 6.01
N GLN A 22 -2.39 10.89 6.61
CA GLN A 22 -2.45 11.08 8.07
C GLN A 22 -3.41 10.13 8.79
N SER A 23 -4.27 9.40 8.07
CA SER A 23 -5.26 8.50 8.67
C SER A 23 -5.40 7.19 7.89
N ALA A 24 -5.75 6.12 8.58
CA ALA A 24 -6.04 4.83 7.94
C ALA A 24 -7.20 4.95 6.93
N GLU A 25 -8.20 5.79 7.23
CA GLU A 25 -9.33 6.08 6.35
C GLU A 25 -8.87 6.78 5.06
N GLY A 26 -8.00 7.79 5.17
CA GLY A 26 -7.45 8.52 4.03
C GLY A 26 -6.64 7.62 3.10
N ILE A 27 -5.84 6.72 3.69
CA ILE A 27 -5.06 5.74 2.94
C ILE A 27 -6.00 4.77 2.22
N ARG A 28 -7.03 4.26 2.90
CA ARG A 28 -8.04 3.38 2.28
C ARG A 28 -8.76 4.02 1.12
N ASN A 29 -9.23 5.26 1.28
CA ASN A 29 -9.90 6.00 0.23
C ASN A 29 -8.98 6.16 -0.98
N LYS A 30 -7.70 6.44 -0.73
CA LYS A 30 -6.72 6.57 -1.81
C LYS A 30 -6.46 5.25 -2.55
N ILE A 31 -6.32 4.16 -1.80
CA ILE A 31 -6.16 2.81 -2.37
C ILE A 31 -7.42 2.45 -3.18
N ALA A 32 -8.60 2.75 -2.68
CA ALA A 32 -9.86 2.51 -3.39
C ALA A 32 -9.96 3.34 -4.69
N GLU A 33 -9.56 4.61 -4.68
CA GLU A 33 -9.48 5.45 -5.89
C GLU A 33 -8.49 4.91 -6.93
N GLN A 34 -7.35 4.39 -6.48
CA GLN A 34 -6.26 3.94 -7.37
C GLN A 34 -6.41 2.50 -7.83
N ARG A 35 -7.22 1.70 -7.14
CA ARG A 35 -7.47 0.32 -7.53
C ARG A 35 -8.20 0.26 -8.87
N GLN A 36 -7.62 -0.49 -9.80
CA GLN A 36 -8.25 -0.81 -11.07
C GLN A 36 -9.38 -1.85 -10.90
N THR A 37 -9.33 -2.64 -9.83
CA THR A 37 -10.28 -3.73 -9.57
C THR A 37 -10.83 -3.63 -8.15
N LEU A 38 -12.14 -3.87 -8.00
CA LEU A 38 -12.81 -3.93 -6.70
C LEU A 38 -12.38 -5.16 -5.87
N ASN A 39 -11.96 -6.24 -6.52
CA ASN A 39 -11.52 -7.45 -5.82
C ASN A 39 -10.13 -7.22 -5.17
N PRO A 40 -10.01 -7.31 -3.83
CA PRO A 40 -8.74 -7.16 -3.13
C PRO A 40 -7.82 -8.38 -3.24
N ALA A 41 -8.31 -9.50 -3.78
CA ALA A 41 -7.55 -10.74 -3.87
C ALA A 41 -6.39 -10.62 -4.88
N PRO A 42 -5.23 -11.25 -4.59
CA PRO A 42 -4.15 -11.36 -5.55
C PRO A 42 -4.61 -12.03 -6.86
N PRO A 43 -4.09 -11.62 -8.03
CA PRO A 43 -4.37 -12.29 -9.28
C PRO A 43 -4.01 -13.79 -9.25
N THR A 44 -4.83 -14.63 -9.88
CA THR A 44 -4.70 -16.10 -9.86
C THR A 44 -3.35 -16.60 -10.38
N HIS A 45 -2.72 -15.90 -11.32
CA HIS A 45 -1.42 -16.27 -11.86
C HIS A 45 -0.27 -16.13 -10.84
N LEU A 46 -0.42 -15.30 -9.80
CA LEU A 46 0.60 -15.12 -8.77
C LEU A 46 0.72 -16.33 -7.85
N TYR A 47 -0.39 -17.03 -7.56
CA TYR A 47 -0.40 -18.27 -6.77
C TYR A 47 0.46 -19.38 -7.41
N LYS A 48 0.66 -19.34 -8.74
CA LYS A 48 1.56 -20.29 -9.43
C LYS A 48 3.03 -19.98 -9.17
N LYS A 49 3.38 -18.72 -8.93
CA LYS A 49 4.77 -18.25 -8.79
C LYS A 49 5.20 -18.08 -7.33
N LEU A 50 4.28 -17.68 -6.47
CA LEU A 50 4.51 -17.28 -5.09
C LEU A 50 3.71 -18.15 -4.14
N ASN A 51 4.19 -18.28 -2.91
CA ASN A 51 3.38 -18.77 -1.80
C ASN A 51 2.61 -17.57 -1.24
N ILE A 52 1.29 -17.68 -1.22
CA ILE A 52 0.38 -16.63 -0.77
C ILE A 52 -0.45 -17.22 0.37
N GLU A 53 -0.25 -16.70 1.58
CA GLU A 53 -1.01 -17.09 2.76
C GLU A 53 -2.03 -16.00 3.09
N GLU A 54 -3.30 -16.38 3.19
CA GLU A 54 -4.38 -15.49 3.62
C GLU A 54 -4.56 -15.61 5.14
N THR A 55 -4.52 -14.50 5.86
CA THR A 55 -4.76 -14.46 7.30
C THR A 55 -5.71 -13.32 7.66
N GLN A 56 -6.67 -13.59 8.55
CA GLN A 56 -7.50 -12.55 9.15
C GLN A 56 -6.80 -11.93 10.36
N ARG A 57 -6.58 -10.61 10.32
CA ARG A 57 -5.98 -9.83 11.41
C ARG A 57 -6.83 -8.61 11.70
N SER A 58 -7.39 -8.52 12.91
CA SER A 58 -8.19 -7.38 13.36
C SER A 58 -9.34 -7.01 12.41
N GLY A 59 -9.99 -8.01 11.80
CA GLY A 59 -11.07 -7.83 10.83
C GLY A 59 -10.62 -7.49 9.40
N TYR A 60 -9.31 -7.56 9.12
CA TYR A 60 -8.74 -7.34 7.79
C TYR A 60 -8.07 -8.59 7.24
N THR A 61 -8.33 -8.86 5.96
CA THR A 61 -7.61 -9.88 5.20
C THR A 61 -6.20 -9.38 4.87
N VAL A 62 -5.20 -10.10 5.34
CA VAL A 62 -3.78 -9.85 5.08
C VAL A 62 -3.23 -11.00 4.24
N TYR A 63 -2.61 -10.66 3.11
CA TYR A 63 -1.93 -11.62 2.25
C TYR A 63 -0.43 -11.57 2.52
N THR A 64 0.12 -12.66 3.05
CA THR A 64 1.58 -12.83 3.17
C THR A 64 2.08 -13.46 1.90
N VAL A 65 3.01 -12.79 1.22
CA VAL A 65 3.56 -13.24 -0.06
C VAL A 65 5.03 -13.59 0.13
N THR A 66 5.42 -14.81 -0.23
CA THR A 66 6.81 -15.27 -0.19
C THR A 66 7.18 -15.97 -1.49
N ASP A 67 8.44 -15.84 -1.90
CA ASP A 67 8.97 -16.64 -3.01
C ASP A 67 9.00 -18.11 -2.63
N LYS A 68 8.75 -18.99 -3.61
CA LYS A 68 8.73 -20.45 -3.40
C LYS A 68 10.10 -21.03 -3.01
N SER A 69 11.18 -20.31 -3.32
CA SER A 69 12.55 -20.71 -3.04
C SER A 69 13.10 -20.14 -1.73
N ASP A 70 12.40 -19.20 -1.07
CA ASP A 70 12.98 -18.45 0.04
C ASP A 70 12.73 -19.14 1.39
N ALA A 71 13.79 -19.27 2.19
CA ALA A 71 13.73 -19.82 3.53
C ALA A 71 13.14 -18.79 4.52
N PRO A 72 12.46 -19.22 5.61
CA PRO A 72 11.62 -18.38 6.48
C PRO A 72 12.35 -17.27 7.27
N THR A 73 13.65 -17.07 7.07
CA THR A 73 14.52 -16.25 7.91
C THR A 73 14.72 -14.80 7.44
N ARG A 74 14.05 -14.36 6.37
CA ARG A 74 14.22 -12.99 5.83
C ARG A 74 13.29 -11.96 6.48
N ALA A 75 13.76 -10.70 6.46
CA ALA A 75 13.02 -9.54 6.92
C ALA A 75 11.67 -9.40 6.18
N ARG A 76 10.61 -9.10 6.93
CA ARG A 76 9.27 -8.91 6.38
C ARG A 76 9.05 -7.43 6.05
N VAL A 77 8.52 -7.17 4.86
CA VAL A 77 8.09 -5.83 4.46
C VAL A 77 6.57 -5.76 4.58
N LEU A 78 6.07 -4.80 5.35
CA LEU A 78 4.64 -4.48 5.35
C LEU A 78 4.37 -3.59 4.13
N TYR A 79 3.44 -4.04 3.29
CA TYR A 79 2.98 -3.29 2.12
C TYR A 79 1.49 -3.00 2.27
N LEU A 80 1.08 -1.77 1.92
CA LEU A 80 -0.30 -1.27 2.05
C LEU A 80 -0.92 -1.04 0.67
#